data_AF-A0A9P1BUT1-F1
#
_entry.id   AF-A0A9P1BUT1-F1
#
_cell.length_a   1.000
_cell.length_b   1.000
_cell.length_c   1.000
_cell.angle_alpha   90.00
_cell.angle_beta   90.00
_cell.angle_gamma   90.00
#
_symmetry.space_group_name_H-M   'P 1'
#
loop_
_entity.id
_entity.type
_entity.pdbx_description
1 polymer ?
#
loop_
_entity_poly.entity_id
_entity_poly.type
_entity_poly.pdbx_seq_one_letter_code
_entity_poly.pdbx_strand_id
1 'polypeptide(L)'
;MEIEIEIRAISGELEMSFTMLDTEHFRDLQQRVIQQLTSERGLPRLLLEGQALEPPARSSLKSLGILPPKGVFQLIRVRPPAECVCSYHAAIGQEGYHVHDSFLRQVPSVDPKAFYICWRRSFSEKGGSFHGHINLIRNKVYPTGCSLREEVVLNTTRTVATAHQIKDQAMLFRMEADYLQRGPATLALLGGKALMNVVSSSGTSHLRASGPTVELVLVQPGQSERQVMWRHAEDEKLMAAFEGRLQMQKFYVTEDQRTYAVGSRTNHNGGPMAGRVILRCDLDLEWGRLSFPEWADVEKCGPLSESSSGGFAGSDKEGKRLYFFEEHSGYEQLTIYSISTETLGERVEVLLPKFDFEKENGDTKWVVLDPKTEDLYFLHDFALQYASLATDDDSDAEVTEALGGPTCSVYRVRCNPDAELGRRYESSSYDLICHVCLEIDGFSDSFSVALAAYDSDQDCLVIFDAGEQLWRLPLREARWQDPLEE
;
A
#
# COMPACT_ATOMS: atom_id res chain seq x y z
N MET A 1 40.47 39.05 7.16
CA MET A 1 41.13 38.30 8.25
C MET A 1 40.56 36.90 8.30
N GLU A 2 41.34 35.90 8.68
CA GLU A 2 40.85 34.52 8.81
C GLU A 2 40.07 34.33 10.12
N ILE A 3 39.01 33.53 10.05
CA ILE A 3 38.14 33.13 11.15
C ILE A 3 38.12 31.60 11.20
N GLU A 4 38.38 31.01 12.37
CA GLU A 4 38.12 29.59 12.62
C GLU A 4 36.62 29.38 12.82
N ILE A 5 36.00 28.58 11.95
CA ILE A 5 34.59 28.19 12.07
C ILE A 5 34.52 26.82 12.75
N GLU A 6 33.77 26.75 13.83
CA GLU A 6 33.38 25.48 14.47
C GLU A 6 31.89 25.25 14.32
N ILE A 7 31.51 24.07 13.82
CA ILE A 7 30.14 23.60 13.79
C ILE A 7 30.00 22.51 14.83
N ARG A 8 29.10 22.72 15.78
CA ARG A 8 28.86 21.80 16.90
C ARG A 8 27.43 21.26 16.85
N ALA A 9 27.22 20.01 17.25
CA ALA A 9 25.88 19.50 17.49
C ALA A 9 25.19 20.26 18.64
N ILE A 10 23.87 20.13 18.77
CA ILE A 10 23.12 20.69 19.92
C ILE A 10 23.68 20.19 21.25
N SER A 11 24.18 18.94 21.28
CA SER A 11 24.86 18.34 22.44
C SER A 11 26.19 19.03 22.82
N GLY A 12 26.72 19.91 21.97
CA GLY A 12 28.00 20.60 22.16
C GLY A 12 29.21 19.88 21.54
N GLU A 13 29.03 18.66 21.05
CA GLU A 13 30.07 17.89 20.34
C GLU A 13 30.50 18.60 19.06
N LEU A 14 31.79 18.60 18.76
CA LEU A 14 32.33 19.21 17.54
C LEU A 14 32.08 18.27 16.35
N GLU A 15 31.27 18.71 15.39
CA GLU A 15 30.97 17.95 14.17
C GLU A 15 32.02 18.22 13.09
N MET A 16 32.43 19.48 12.94
CA MET A 16 33.42 19.89 11.95
C MET A 16 34.03 21.25 12.29
N SER A 17 35.23 21.52 11.77
CA SER A 17 35.90 22.82 11.88
C SER A 17 36.68 23.14 10.62
N PHE A 18 36.66 24.39 10.17
CA PHE A 18 37.42 24.86 9.02
C PHE A 18 37.62 26.38 9.07
N THR A 19 38.52 26.90 8.24
CA THR A 19 38.83 28.33 8.21
C THR A 19 38.07 29.03 7.08
N MET A 20 37.62 30.26 7.34
CA MET A 20 37.01 31.16 6.37
C MET A 20 37.59 32.57 6.46
N LEU A 21 37.51 33.35 5.40
CA LEU A 21 37.80 34.78 5.43
C LEU A 21 36.56 35.55 5.92
N ASP A 22 36.77 36.59 6.73
CA ASP A 22 35.71 37.49 7.22
C ASP A 22 34.91 38.18 6.10
N THR A 23 35.46 38.25 4.89
CA THR A 23 34.81 38.77 3.67
C THR A 23 34.00 37.73 2.89
N GLU A 24 34.13 36.43 3.19
CA GLU A 24 33.29 35.39 2.57
C GLU A 24 31.83 35.52 3.04
N HIS A 25 30.90 35.00 2.24
CA HIS A 25 29.47 35.15 2.49
C HIS A 25 28.95 34.01 3.36
N PHE A 26 27.87 34.28 4.11
CA PHE A 26 27.19 33.26 4.90
C PHE A 26 26.66 32.11 4.06
N ARG A 27 26.28 32.38 2.80
CA ARG A 27 25.88 31.33 1.85
C ARG A 27 27.01 30.35 1.55
N ASP A 28 28.25 30.84 1.45
CA ASP A 28 29.43 30.01 1.18
C ASP A 28 29.72 29.09 2.38
N LEU A 29 29.54 29.62 3.60
CA LEU A 29 29.58 28.84 4.84
C LEU A 29 28.54 27.72 4.82
N GLN A 30 27.28 28.05 4.56
CA GLN A 30 26.19 27.07 4.49
C GLN A 30 26.46 25.99 3.44
N GLN A 31 26.94 26.35 2.26
CA GLN A 31 27.26 25.39 1.21
C GLN A 31 28.39 24.45 1.60
N ARG A 32 29.45 24.93 2.27
CA ARG A 32 30.52 24.05 2.77
C ARG A 32 30.01 23.08 3.83
N VAL A 33 29.17 23.55 4.77
CA VAL A 33 28.57 22.69 5.80
C VAL A 33 27.66 21.64 5.16
N ILE A 34 26.81 22.03 4.20
CA ILE A 34 25.99 21.09 3.43
C ILE A 34 26.89 20.04 2.77
N GLN A 35 27.86 20.44 1.96
CA GLN A 35 28.72 19.51 1.22
C GLN A 35 29.48 18.51 2.10
N GLN A 36 29.88 18.91 3.32
CA GLN A 36 30.65 18.05 4.22
C GLN A 36 29.77 17.19 5.16
N LEU A 37 28.53 17.61 5.45
CA LEU A 37 27.64 16.88 6.37
C LEU A 37 26.49 16.15 5.68
N THR A 38 26.20 16.41 4.40
CA THR A 38 25.16 15.65 3.69
C THR A 38 25.68 14.32 3.20
N SER A 39 25.25 13.26 3.87
CA SER A 39 24.97 11.99 3.20
C SER A 39 23.53 11.51 3.43
N GLU A 40 22.94 11.63 4.63
CA GLU A 40 21.65 10.94 4.87
C GLU A 40 20.66 11.60 5.88
N ARG A 41 20.96 12.73 6.53
CA ARG A 41 20.27 13.13 7.79
C ARG A 41 19.55 14.50 7.82
N GLY A 42 19.10 15.04 6.69
CA GLY A 42 18.37 16.32 6.60
C GLY A 42 19.25 17.53 6.23
N LEU A 43 18.64 18.70 6.03
CA LEU A 43 19.37 19.92 5.64
C LEU A 43 19.98 20.59 6.90
N PRO A 44 21.30 20.82 6.94
CA PRO A 44 21.93 21.49 8.05
C PRO A 44 21.52 22.97 8.07
N ARG A 45 20.96 23.43 9.19
CA ARG A 45 20.71 24.84 9.49
C ARG A 45 21.58 25.24 10.66
N LEU A 46 22.26 26.38 10.50
CA LEU A 46 23.21 26.88 11.47
C LEU A 46 22.52 27.88 12.39
N LEU A 47 22.68 27.67 13.69
CA LEU A 47 22.32 28.63 14.72
C LEU A 47 23.59 29.32 15.21
N LEU A 48 23.53 30.64 15.33
CA LEU A 48 24.54 31.42 16.03
C LEU A 48 23.91 31.87 17.35
N GLU A 49 24.54 31.53 18.48
CA GLU A 49 24.03 31.86 19.82
C GLU A 49 22.57 31.40 20.04
N GLY A 50 22.21 30.23 19.48
CA GLY A 50 20.86 29.65 19.57
C GLY A 50 19.83 30.26 18.63
N GLN A 51 20.18 31.25 17.80
CA GLN A 51 19.28 31.86 16.84
C GLN A 51 19.58 31.44 15.40
N ALA A 52 18.52 31.13 14.65
CA ALA A 52 18.65 30.82 13.23
C ALA A 52 19.03 32.08 12.47
N LEU A 53 20.15 32.01 11.76
CA LEU A 53 20.57 33.08 10.87
C LEU A 53 19.87 32.91 9.52
N GLU A 54 18.95 33.83 9.20
CA GLU A 54 18.38 33.99 7.84
C GLU A 54 18.76 35.33 7.19
N PRO A 55 20.06 35.60 7.01
CA PRO A 55 20.49 36.83 6.41
C PRO A 55 20.27 36.83 4.88
N PRO A 56 20.15 38.02 4.26
CA PRO A 56 20.17 38.15 2.81
C PRO A 56 21.37 37.41 2.19
N ALA A 57 21.19 36.82 1.01
CA ALA A 57 22.20 35.96 0.36
C ALA A 57 23.58 36.62 0.11
N ARG A 58 23.71 37.93 0.29
CA ARG A 58 24.93 38.72 0.09
C ARG A 58 25.58 39.23 1.38
N SER A 59 25.13 38.80 2.55
CA SER A 59 25.75 39.20 3.81
C SER A 59 27.08 38.47 4.02
N SER A 60 28.16 39.23 4.24
CA SER A 60 29.47 38.68 4.64
C SER A 60 29.46 38.24 6.10
N LEU A 61 30.33 37.31 6.48
CA LEU A 61 30.48 36.88 7.89
C LEU A 61 30.70 38.07 8.82
N LYS A 62 31.57 39.02 8.41
CA LYS A 62 31.80 40.27 9.16
C LYS A 62 30.54 41.11 9.35
N SER A 63 29.70 41.23 8.32
CA SER A 63 28.45 42.02 8.41
C SER A 63 27.41 41.41 9.35
N LEU A 64 27.54 40.11 9.65
CA LEU A 64 26.71 39.36 10.58
C LEU A 64 27.29 39.31 11.99
N GLY A 65 28.36 40.07 12.26
CA GLY A 65 29.02 40.08 13.57
C GLY A 65 29.89 38.87 13.85
N ILE A 66 30.12 38.00 12.86
CA ILE A 66 31.02 36.85 12.97
C ILE A 66 32.44 37.37 12.72
N LEU A 67 33.20 37.54 13.80
CA LEU A 67 34.50 38.20 13.79
C LEU A 67 35.62 37.22 14.21
N PRO A 68 36.88 37.49 13.80
CA PRO A 68 38.03 36.74 14.29
C PRO A 68 38.16 36.80 15.83
N PRO A 69 38.77 35.78 16.47
CA PRO A 69 39.45 34.65 15.83
C PRO A 69 38.51 33.50 15.46
N LYS A 70 37.25 33.49 15.94
CA LYS A 70 36.44 32.27 15.96
C LYS A 70 34.94 32.55 15.83
N GLY A 71 34.26 31.78 14.98
CA GLY A 71 32.80 31.70 14.89
C GLY A 71 32.32 30.31 15.28
N VAL A 72 31.48 30.21 16.31
CA VAL A 72 30.93 28.93 16.79
C VAL A 72 29.45 28.86 16.44
N PHE A 73 29.07 27.83 15.70
CA PHE A 73 27.68 27.60 15.31
C PHE A 73 27.18 26.28 15.91
N GLN A 74 25.92 26.29 16.31
CA GLN A 74 25.20 25.06 16.59
C GLN A 74 24.52 24.58 15.32
N LEU A 75 24.57 23.28 15.09
CA LEU A 75 23.95 22.61 13.97
C LEU A 75 22.61 22.07 14.42
N ILE A 76 21.54 22.55 13.79
CA ILE A 76 20.25 21.86 13.78
C ILE A 76 20.05 21.24 12.40
N ARG A 77 19.47 20.06 12.33
CA ARG A 77 19.16 19.41 11.06
C ARG A 77 17.67 19.61 10.84
N VAL A 78 17.30 20.61 10.06
CA VAL A 78 15.89 20.85 9.70
C VAL A 78 15.56 19.89 8.57
N ARG A 79 14.54 19.07 8.80
CA ARG A 79 14.00 18.18 7.79
C ARG A 79 12.75 18.86 7.24
N PRO A 80 12.68 19.14 5.93
CA PRO A 80 11.40 19.55 5.36
C PRO A 80 10.37 18.44 5.64
N PRO A 81 9.10 18.80 5.88
CA PRO A 81 8.05 17.80 5.99
C PRO A 81 8.01 16.96 4.71
N ALA A 82 7.75 15.67 4.85
CA ALA A 82 7.47 14.79 3.74
C ALA A 82 6.15 15.23 3.11
N GLU A 83 6.17 15.42 1.80
CA GLU A 83 5.00 15.86 1.05
C GLU A 83 4.45 14.68 0.26
N CYS A 84 3.12 14.56 0.26
CA CYS A 84 2.43 13.65 -0.66
C CYS A 84 2.25 14.37 -1.99
N VAL A 85 2.78 13.82 -3.07
CA VAL A 85 2.77 14.45 -4.40
C VAL A 85 1.85 13.69 -5.34
N CYS A 86 0.89 14.39 -5.94
CA CYS A 86 0.08 13.85 -7.04
C CYS A 86 0.99 13.61 -8.26
N SER A 87 1.16 12.35 -8.62
CA SER A 87 2.01 11.91 -9.72
C SER A 87 1.32 12.07 -11.07
N TYR A 88 0.06 11.63 -11.19
CA TYR A 88 -0.77 11.77 -12.38
C TYR A 88 -2.23 11.31 -12.15
N HIS A 89 -3.13 11.70 -13.06
CA HIS A 89 -4.50 11.18 -13.15
C HIS A 89 -4.53 9.93 -14.05
N ALA A 90 -4.95 8.78 -13.52
CA ALA A 90 -4.86 7.49 -14.20
C ALA A 90 -5.97 7.27 -15.25
N ALA A 91 -7.11 7.96 -15.15
CA ALA A 91 -8.25 7.86 -16.09
C ALA A 91 -8.83 6.44 -16.24
N ILE A 92 -8.73 5.64 -15.18
CA ILE A 92 -9.14 4.23 -15.13
C ILE A 92 -10.67 4.04 -15.16
N GLY A 93 -11.46 5.05 -14.81
CA GLY A 93 -12.93 4.96 -14.91
C GLY A 93 -13.43 4.86 -16.34
N GLN A 94 -12.69 5.41 -17.30
CA GLN A 94 -12.98 5.22 -18.73
C GLN A 94 -12.84 3.75 -19.18
N GLU A 95 -12.13 2.92 -18.39
CA GLU A 95 -11.95 1.49 -18.61
C GLU A 95 -12.79 0.62 -17.65
N GLY A 96 -13.83 1.21 -17.04
CA GLY A 96 -14.86 0.51 -16.29
C GLY A 96 -14.55 0.32 -14.80
N TYR A 97 -13.64 1.11 -14.25
CA TYR A 97 -13.52 1.27 -12.80
C TYR A 97 -14.56 2.27 -12.29
N HIS A 98 -15.11 2.00 -11.11
CA HIS A 98 -15.88 2.96 -10.33
C HIS A 98 -15.73 2.56 -8.87
N VAL A 99 -15.43 3.50 -7.98
CA VAL A 99 -15.08 3.19 -6.57
C VAL A 99 -16.20 2.45 -5.82
N HIS A 100 -17.47 2.73 -6.15
CA HIS A 100 -18.64 2.03 -5.58
C HIS A 100 -18.91 0.62 -6.08
N ASP A 101 -18.69 0.38 -7.37
CA ASP A 101 -19.11 -0.87 -8.01
C ASP A 101 -17.92 -1.82 -8.26
N SER A 102 -16.69 -1.31 -8.12
CA SER A 102 -15.44 -2.01 -8.38
C SER A 102 -14.44 -1.78 -7.26
N PHE A 103 -13.95 -2.87 -6.67
CA PHE A 103 -12.87 -2.81 -5.70
C PHE A 103 -11.52 -2.74 -6.40
N LEU A 104 -10.73 -1.70 -6.12
CA LEU A 104 -9.35 -1.60 -6.57
C LEU A 104 -8.44 -2.39 -5.62
N ARG A 105 -7.54 -3.19 -6.17
CA ARG A 105 -6.56 -3.95 -5.37
C ARG A 105 -5.17 -3.91 -5.98
N GLN A 106 -4.16 -3.92 -5.12
CA GLN A 106 -2.80 -4.25 -5.55
C GLN A 106 -2.73 -5.74 -5.93
N VAL A 107 -2.08 -6.04 -7.05
CA VAL A 107 -1.75 -7.41 -7.46
C VAL A 107 -0.26 -7.60 -7.24
N PRO A 108 0.15 -8.53 -6.37
CA PRO A 108 1.57 -8.77 -6.13
C PRO A 108 2.23 -9.34 -7.38
N SER A 109 3.50 -8.98 -7.58
CA SER A 109 4.32 -9.51 -8.66
C SER A 109 5.67 -9.95 -8.15
N VAL A 110 6.23 -10.96 -8.80
CA VAL A 110 7.63 -11.38 -8.63
C VAL A 110 8.63 -10.44 -9.29
N ASP A 111 8.15 -9.43 -10.03
CA ASP A 111 8.98 -8.32 -10.46
C ASP A 111 8.95 -7.23 -9.37
N PRO A 112 10.02 -7.04 -8.58
CA PRO A 112 10.07 -6.03 -7.53
C PRO A 112 9.99 -4.59 -8.04
N LYS A 113 10.14 -4.39 -9.37
CA LYS A 113 10.08 -3.08 -10.02
C LYS A 113 8.69 -2.74 -10.55
N ALA A 114 7.72 -3.61 -10.34
CA ALA A 114 6.39 -3.43 -10.88
C ALA A 114 5.36 -3.25 -9.77
N PHE A 115 4.50 -2.26 -9.97
CA PHE A 115 3.38 -1.99 -9.09
C PHE A 115 2.12 -2.16 -9.93
N TYR A 116 1.40 -3.25 -9.70
CA TYR A 116 0.20 -3.56 -10.45
C TYR A 116 -1.04 -3.30 -9.61
N ILE A 117 -2.00 -2.61 -10.22
CA ILE A 117 -3.36 -2.52 -9.72
C ILE A 117 -4.30 -3.36 -10.57
N CYS A 118 -5.40 -3.80 -9.98
CA CYS A 118 -6.43 -4.55 -10.67
C CYS A 118 -7.82 -4.13 -10.22
N TRP A 119 -8.72 -4.06 -11.17
CA TRP A 119 -10.16 -3.97 -10.94
C TRP A 119 -10.87 -4.95 -11.88
N ARG A 120 -12.15 -5.17 -11.62
CA ARG A 120 -12.99 -6.08 -12.38
C ARG A 120 -14.06 -5.31 -13.11
N ARG A 121 -14.28 -5.64 -14.37
CA ARG A 121 -15.43 -5.20 -15.15
C ARG A 121 -16.25 -6.38 -15.63
N SER A 122 -17.54 -6.16 -15.84
CA SER A 122 -18.47 -7.14 -16.39
C SER A 122 -19.12 -6.61 -17.65
N PHE A 123 -19.30 -7.45 -18.66
CA PHE A 123 -19.95 -7.06 -19.90
C PHE A 123 -20.63 -8.26 -20.57
N SER A 124 -21.60 -8.01 -21.44
CA SER A 124 -22.29 -9.10 -22.13
C SER A 124 -21.45 -9.71 -23.25
N GLU A 125 -21.53 -11.03 -23.40
CA GLU A 125 -20.88 -11.77 -24.48
C GLU A 125 -21.26 -11.23 -25.88
N LYS A 126 -22.52 -10.84 -26.07
CA LYS A 126 -23.01 -10.21 -27.31
C LYS A 126 -22.25 -8.93 -27.69
N GLY A 127 -21.72 -8.19 -26.70
CA GLY A 127 -20.89 -7.01 -26.93
C GLY A 127 -19.48 -7.34 -27.41
N GLY A 128 -19.02 -8.59 -27.26
CA GLY A 128 -17.69 -9.10 -27.63
C GLY A 128 -16.53 -8.50 -26.82
N SER A 129 -16.73 -7.33 -26.20
CA SER A 129 -15.78 -6.57 -25.39
C SER A 129 -16.54 -5.62 -24.47
N PHE A 130 -15.86 -5.10 -23.45
CA PHE A 130 -16.40 -4.04 -22.58
C PHE A 130 -16.87 -2.82 -23.39
N HIS A 131 -16.00 -2.26 -24.24
CA HIS A 131 -16.33 -1.10 -25.07
C HIS A 131 -17.49 -1.38 -26.04
N GLY A 132 -17.57 -2.59 -26.60
CA GLY A 132 -18.69 -3.01 -27.43
C GLY A 132 -20.01 -3.07 -26.64
N HIS A 133 -19.96 -3.57 -25.40
CA HIS A 133 -21.11 -3.56 -24.49
C HIS A 133 -21.57 -2.15 -24.11
N ILE A 134 -20.64 -1.26 -23.76
CA ILE A 134 -20.96 0.16 -23.50
C ILE A 134 -21.59 0.82 -24.73
N ASN A 135 -21.07 0.53 -25.93
CA ASN A 135 -21.66 1.04 -27.17
C ASN A 135 -23.09 0.52 -27.41
N LEU A 136 -23.39 -0.74 -27.07
CA LEU A 136 -24.75 -1.28 -27.14
C LEU A 136 -25.69 -0.53 -26.19
N ILE A 137 -25.27 -0.32 -24.94
CA ILE A 137 -26.03 0.44 -23.94
C ILE A 137 -26.29 1.87 -24.41
N ARG A 138 -25.26 2.57 -24.90
CA ARG A 138 -25.37 3.94 -25.44
C ARG A 138 -26.36 4.02 -26.61
N ASN A 139 -26.40 2.97 -27.44
CA ASN A 139 -27.36 2.84 -28.54
C ASN A 139 -28.73 2.29 -28.11
N LYS A 140 -29.02 2.23 -26.80
CA LYS A 140 -30.27 1.73 -26.22
C LYS A 140 -30.61 0.29 -26.62
N VAL A 141 -29.59 -0.50 -26.96
CA VAL A 141 -29.73 -1.93 -27.22
C VAL A 141 -29.45 -2.67 -25.93
N TYR A 142 -30.49 -3.26 -25.33
CA TYR A 142 -30.32 -4.07 -24.13
C TYR A 142 -29.45 -5.29 -24.45
N PRO A 143 -28.27 -5.39 -23.83
CA PRO A 143 -27.39 -6.52 -24.05
C PRO A 143 -28.02 -7.77 -23.43
N THR A 144 -28.33 -8.76 -24.26
CA THR A 144 -28.78 -10.09 -23.84
C THR A 144 -27.61 -11.09 -23.88
N GLY A 145 -27.67 -12.14 -23.05
CA GLY A 145 -26.65 -13.20 -23.00
C GLY A 145 -25.97 -13.33 -21.63
N CYS A 146 -25.01 -14.24 -21.52
CA CYS A 146 -24.21 -14.43 -20.31
C CYS A 146 -23.30 -13.20 -20.07
N SER A 147 -23.10 -12.87 -18.79
CA SER A 147 -22.16 -11.81 -18.38
C SER A 147 -20.76 -12.40 -18.36
N LEU A 148 -19.84 -11.84 -19.15
CA LEU A 148 -18.41 -12.11 -19.07
C LEU A 148 -17.79 -11.23 -17.98
N ARG A 149 -16.81 -11.79 -17.27
CA ARG A 149 -16.00 -11.04 -16.31
C ARG A 149 -14.60 -10.89 -16.87
N GLU A 150 -14.03 -9.70 -16.73
CA GLU A 150 -12.67 -9.41 -17.15
C GLU A 150 -11.96 -8.69 -16.02
N GLU A 151 -10.80 -9.21 -15.62
CA GLU A 151 -9.89 -8.50 -14.74
C GLU A 151 -8.96 -7.66 -15.58
N VAL A 152 -8.96 -6.36 -15.31
CA VAL A 152 -8.07 -5.38 -15.93
C VAL A 152 -6.92 -5.20 -14.97
N VAL A 153 -5.69 -5.41 -15.45
CA VAL A 153 -4.48 -5.28 -14.64
C VAL A 153 -3.55 -4.27 -15.30
N LEU A 154 -3.16 -3.25 -14.55
CA LEU A 154 -2.37 -2.12 -15.04
C LEU A 154 -1.10 -1.95 -14.20
N ASN A 155 0.04 -1.78 -14.86
CA ASN A 155 1.28 -1.37 -14.19
C ASN A 155 1.30 0.16 -14.03
N THR A 156 1.43 0.65 -12.80
CA THR A 156 1.36 2.08 -12.48
C THR A 156 2.74 2.67 -12.12
N THR A 157 3.82 1.94 -12.37
CA THR A 157 5.19 2.51 -12.26
C THR A 157 5.50 3.50 -13.38
N ARG A 158 4.75 3.43 -14.49
CA ARG A 158 4.82 4.39 -15.58
C ARG A 158 3.61 5.30 -15.55
N THR A 159 3.80 6.57 -15.90
CA THR A 159 2.70 7.52 -16.07
C THR A 159 1.77 7.03 -17.19
N VAL A 160 0.51 6.77 -16.83
CA VAL A 160 -0.56 6.46 -17.77
C VAL A 160 -1.58 7.58 -17.64
N ALA A 161 -1.53 8.55 -18.56
CA ALA A 161 -2.30 9.79 -18.44
C ALA A 161 -3.61 9.78 -19.25
N THR A 162 -3.82 8.78 -20.11
CA THR A 162 -4.96 8.74 -21.03
C THR A 162 -5.57 7.35 -21.14
N ALA A 163 -6.88 7.26 -21.35
CA ALA A 163 -7.56 5.98 -21.52
C ALA A 163 -7.05 5.15 -22.70
N HIS A 164 -6.61 5.80 -23.79
CA HIS A 164 -5.98 5.09 -24.91
C HIS A 164 -4.69 4.37 -24.46
N GLN A 165 -3.87 5.02 -23.65
CA GLN A 165 -2.67 4.40 -23.08
C GLN A 165 -3.01 3.27 -22.11
N ILE A 166 -4.06 3.41 -21.29
CA ILE A 166 -4.52 2.32 -20.41
C ILE A 166 -4.91 1.11 -21.25
N LYS A 167 -5.75 1.31 -22.27
CA LYS A 167 -6.20 0.23 -23.15
C LYS A 167 -5.04 -0.51 -23.82
N ASP A 168 -3.99 0.21 -24.21
CA ASP A 168 -2.81 -0.38 -24.85
C ASP A 168 -1.86 -1.07 -23.86
N GLN A 169 -1.86 -0.66 -22.59
CA GLN A 169 -0.93 -1.16 -21.57
C GLN A 169 -1.57 -2.17 -20.60
N ALA A 170 -2.89 -2.17 -20.49
CA ALA A 170 -3.61 -3.03 -19.58
C ALA A 170 -3.60 -4.48 -20.06
N MET A 171 -3.29 -5.38 -19.13
CA MET A 171 -3.45 -6.81 -19.35
C MET A 171 -4.90 -7.18 -19.04
N LEU A 172 -5.56 -7.81 -20.02
CA LEU A 172 -6.96 -8.20 -19.92
C LEU A 172 -7.06 -9.71 -19.73
N PHE A 173 -7.55 -10.13 -18.56
CA PHE A 173 -7.74 -11.54 -18.22
C PHE A 173 -9.23 -11.87 -18.20
N ARG A 174 -9.68 -12.57 -19.23
CA ARG A 174 -11.09 -12.94 -19.39
C ARG A 174 -11.40 -14.22 -18.62
N MET A 175 -12.56 -14.19 -17.98
CA MET A 175 -13.07 -15.27 -17.15
C MET A 175 -14.47 -15.63 -17.61
N GLU A 176 -14.67 -16.92 -17.88
CA GLU A 176 -16.02 -17.46 -18.06
C GLU A 176 -16.75 -17.38 -16.72
N ALA A 177 -17.92 -16.77 -16.73
CA ALA A 177 -18.75 -16.67 -15.53
C ALA A 177 -19.46 -18.00 -15.31
N ASP A 178 -18.80 -18.95 -14.63
CA ASP A 178 -19.53 -20.07 -14.07
C ASP A 178 -20.40 -19.58 -12.90
N TYR A 179 -21.70 -19.84 -13.03
CA TYR A 179 -22.80 -19.24 -12.27
C TYR A 179 -22.84 -19.60 -10.77
N LEU A 180 -21.90 -20.41 -10.28
CA LEU A 180 -21.93 -20.94 -8.93
C LEU A 180 -20.55 -20.83 -8.28
N GLN A 181 -20.49 -19.93 -7.29
CA GLN A 181 -19.44 -19.79 -6.28
C GLN A 181 -18.17 -19.05 -6.73
N ARG A 182 -17.93 -17.89 -6.09
CA ARG A 182 -16.67 -17.10 -6.07
C ARG A 182 -15.73 -17.42 -7.24
N GLY A 183 -16.02 -16.79 -8.38
CA GLY A 183 -15.32 -17.03 -9.64
C GLY A 183 -13.81 -16.78 -9.56
N PRO A 184 -13.08 -17.14 -10.62
CA PRO A 184 -11.64 -16.95 -10.69
C PRO A 184 -11.24 -15.52 -10.32
N ALA A 185 -10.09 -15.40 -9.66
CA ALA A 185 -9.51 -14.14 -9.29
C ALA A 185 -8.01 -14.21 -9.56
N THR A 186 -7.44 -13.13 -10.12
CA THR A 186 -6.00 -12.97 -10.22
C THR A 186 -5.43 -12.89 -8.81
N LEU A 187 -4.51 -13.77 -8.48
CA LEU A 187 -3.84 -13.82 -7.20
C LEU A 187 -2.50 -13.07 -7.26
N ALA A 188 -1.76 -13.24 -8.36
CA ALA A 188 -0.46 -12.63 -8.58
C ALA A 188 -0.15 -12.52 -10.09
N LEU A 189 0.89 -11.75 -10.43
CA LEU A 189 1.48 -11.71 -11.76
C LEU A 189 2.88 -12.35 -11.78
N LEU A 190 3.02 -13.36 -12.64
CA LEU A 190 4.26 -14.12 -12.84
C LEU A 190 4.74 -13.93 -14.29
N GLY A 191 5.73 -13.06 -14.50
CA GLY A 191 6.26 -12.78 -15.84
C GLY A 191 5.20 -12.28 -16.84
N GLY A 192 4.30 -11.40 -16.39
CA GLY A 192 3.19 -10.86 -17.21
C GLY A 192 2.00 -11.81 -17.43
N LYS A 193 1.99 -12.98 -16.77
CA LYS A 193 0.87 -13.92 -16.76
C LYS A 193 0.13 -13.85 -15.42
N ALA A 194 -1.19 -13.94 -15.45
CA ALA A 194 -2.00 -13.98 -14.23
C ALA A 194 -1.97 -15.39 -13.64
N LEU A 195 -1.57 -15.51 -12.38
CA LEU A 195 -1.83 -16.70 -11.58
C LEU A 195 -3.26 -16.59 -11.03
N MET A 196 -4.13 -17.51 -11.42
CA MET A 196 -5.55 -17.49 -11.07
C MET A 196 -5.93 -18.76 -10.32
N ASN A 197 -6.79 -18.62 -9.31
CA ASN A 197 -7.51 -19.75 -8.73
C ASN A 197 -8.71 -20.11 -9.62
N VAL A 198 -8.82 -21.37 -10.03
CA VAL A 198 -9.99 -21.92 -10.72
C VAL A 198 -10.46 -23.20 -10.02
N VAL A 199 -11.75 -23.51 -10.17
CA VAL A 199 -12.28 -24.81 -9.77
C VAL A 199 -11.87 -25.85 -10.82
N SER A 200 -11.33 -27.00 -10.37
CA SER A 200 -10.95 -28.09 -11.26
C SER A 200 -12.18 -28.63 -11.99
N SER A 201 -12.14 -28.56 -13.33
CA SER A 201 -13.13 -29.20 -14.21
C SER A 201 -12.83 -30.68 -14.46
N SER A 202 -11.63 -31.15 -14.08
CA SER A 202 -11.12 -32.50 -14.39
C SER A 202 -11.50 -33.57 -13.35
N GLY A 203 -12.18 -33.18 -12.26
CA GLY A 203 -12.74 -34.12 -11.29
C GLY A 203 -13.88 -34.93 -11.91
N THR A 204 -13.61 -36.17 -12.29
CA THR A 204 -14.65 -37.14 -12.67
C THR A 204 -15.80 -37.12 -11.67
N SER A 205 -17.03 -37.09 -12.20
CA SER A 205 -18.32 -37.04 -11.51
C SER A 205 -18.57 -38.11 -10.43
N HIS A 206 -17.60 -38.98 -10.15
CA HIS A 206 -17.63 -40.00 -9.12
C HIS A 206 -17.24 -39.49 -7.72
N LEU A 207 -16.66 -38.29 -7.61
CA LEU A 207 -16.32 -37.63 -6.34
C LEU A 207 -17.38 -36.62 -5.88
N ARG A 208 -18.67 -36.89 -6.12
CA ARG A 208 -19.78 -36.05 -5.60
C ARG A 208 -19.79 -35.88 -4.07
N ALA A 209 -18.98 -36.64 -3.33
CA ALA A 209 -18.88 -36.56 -1.87
C ALA A 209 -17.81 -35.58 -1.35
N SER A 210 -16.84 -35.14 -2.16
CA SER A 210 -15.66 -34.39 -1.67
C SER A 210 -15.60 -32.90 -2.07
N GLY A 211 -16.55 -32.38 -2.83
CA GLY A 211 -16.61 -30.96 -3.22
C GLY A 211 -15.61 -30.57 -4.33
N PRO A 212 -15.67 -29.31 -4.81
CA PRO A 212 -14.78 -28.80 -5.86
C PRO A 212 -13.34 -28.69 -5.35
N THR A 213 -12.38 -29.31 -6.05
CA THR A 213 -10.94 -29.11 -5.78
C THR A 213 -10.43 -27.89 -6.54
N VAL A 214 -9.46 -27.19 -5.96
CA VAL A 214 -8.88 -25.96 -6.54
C VAL A 214 -7.66 -26.29 -7.40
N GLU A 215 -7.54 -25.59 -8.52
CA GLU A 215 -6.33 -25.52 -9.34
C GLU A 215 -5.81 -24.09 -9.40
N LEU A 216 -4.49 -23.96 -9.44
CA LEU A 216 -3.82 -22.72 -9.76
C LEU A 216 -3.33 -22.78 -11.20
N VAL A 217 -3.79 -21.83 -12.00
CA VAL A 217 -3.48 -21.76 -13.43
C VAL A 217 -2.80 -20.46 -13.78
N LEU A 218 -1.81 -20.53 -14.66
CA LEU A 218 -1.28 -19.38 -15.37
C LEU A 218 -2.11 -19.12 -16.61
N VAL A 219 -2.55 -17.87 -16.74
CA VAL A 219 -3.33 -17.38 -17.88
C VAL A 219 -2.57 -16.24 -18.54
N GLN A 220 -2.42 -16.29 -19.86
CA GLN A 220 -1.84 -15.19 -20.62
C GLN A 220 -2.89 -14.14 -20.94
N PRO A 221 -2.53 -12.84 -21.02
CA PRO A 221 -3.46 -11.78 -21.41
C PRO A 221 -4.13 -12.09 -22.76
N GLY A 222 -5.45 -11.96 -22.83
CA GLY A 222 -6.22 -12.19 -24.05
C GLY A 222 -6.29 -13.63 -24.56
N GLN A 223 -5.73 -14.61 -23.84
CA GLN A 223 -5.79 -16.03 -24.22
C GLN A 223 -6.73 -16.81 -23.33
N SER A 224 -7.33 -17.87 -23.89
CA SER A 224 -8.16 -18.82 -23.15
C SER A 224 -7.39 -20.06 -22.69
N GLU A 225 -6.20 -20.31 -23.26
CA GLU A 225 -5.32 -21.39 -22.84
C GLU A 225 -4.78 -21.16 -21.43
N ARG A 226 -4.78 -22.22 -20.62
CA ARG A 226 -4.40 -22.20 -19.22
C ARG A 226 -3.29 -23.21 -18.99
N GLN A 227 -2.19 -22.78 -18.37
CA GLN A 227 -1.15 -23.67 -17.89
C GLN A 227 -1.41 -23.99 -16.43
N VAL A 228 -1.65 -25.26 -16.10
CA VAL A 228 -1.83 -25.66 -14.70
C VAL A 228 -0.49 -25.69 -13.99
N MET A 229 -0.37 -24.92 -12.91
CA MET A 229 0.83 -24.83 -12.09
C MET A 229 0.77 -25.73 -10.85
N TRP A 230 -0.43 -25.94 -10.32
CA TRP A 230 -0.67 -26.77 -9.15
C TRP A 230 -2.14 -27.19 -9.10
N ARG A 231 -2.38 -28.42 -8.63
CA ARG A 231 -3.71 -28.94 -8.33
C ARG A 231 -3.74 -29.41 -6.89
N HIS A 232 -4.76 -29.02 -6.14
CA HIS A 232 -4.94 -29.51 -4.77
C HIS A 232 -5.02 -31.04 -4.77
N ALA A 233 -5.79 -31.64 -5.69
CA ALA A 233 -5.95 -33.09 -5.80
C ALA A 233 -4.65 -33.89 -5.99
N GLU A 234 -3.58 -33.25 -6.47
CA GLU A 234 -2.26 -33.88 -6.67
C GLU A 234 -1.32 -33.68 -5.45
N ASP A 235 -1.70 -32.82 -4.52
CA ASP A 235 -0.94 -32.51 -3.30
C ASP A 235 -1.45 -33.37 -2.14
N GLU A 236 -0.90 -34.58 -1.99
CA GLU A 236 -1.34 -35.55 -0.99
C GLU A 236 -1.36 -34.99 0.44
N LYS A 237 -0.40 -34.12 0.78
CA LYS A 237 -0.29 -33.52 2.12
C LYS A 237 -1.43 -32.55 2.37
N LEU A 238 -1.65 -31.60 1.46
CA LEU A 238 -2.74 -30.64 1.59
C LEU A 238 -4.10 -31.30 1.41
N MET A 239 -4.22 -32.34 0.59
CA MET A 239 -5.45 -33.14 0.47
C MET A 239 -5.77 -33.88 1.75
N ALA A 240 -4.77 -34.50 2.40
CA ALA A 240 -4.98 -35.13 3.70
C ALA A 240 -5.34 -34.10 4.79
N ALA A 241 -4.74 -32.91 4.76
CA ALA A 241 -4.97 -31.87 5.76
C ALA A 241 -6.33 -31.17 5.62
N PHE A 242 -6.80 -30.96 4.38
CA PHE A 242 -7.98 -30.13 4.10
C PHE A 242 -9.08 -30.83 3.30
N GLU A 243 -8.91 -32.11 2.95
CA GLU A 243 -9.91 -32.93 2.25
C GLU A 243 -10.44 -32.33 0.93
N GLY A 244 -9.60 -31.60 0.20
CA GLY A 244 -10.02 -30.89 -1.02
C GLY A 244 -10.77 -29.57 -0.78
N ARG A 245 -10.87 -29.11 0.48
CA ARG A 245 -11.69 -27.96 0.90
C ARG A 245 -10.86 -26.72 1.20
N LEU A 246 -9.83 -26.47 0.41
CA LEU A 246 -8.98 -25.30 0.51
C LEU A 246 -9.21 -24.40 -0.70
N GLN A 247 -9.61 -23.15 -0.46
CA GLN A 247 -9.77 -22.14 -1.50
C GLN A 247 -8.70 -21.06 -1.38
N MET A 248 -7.87 -20.89 -2.40
CA MET A 248 -6.87 -19.80 -2.45
C MET A 248 -7.55 -18.45 -2.69
N GLN A 249 -7.29 -17.46 -1.83
CA GLN A 249 -7.94 -16.15 -1.88
C GLN A 249 -6.99 -15.02 -2.24
N LYS A 250 -5.78 -15.05 -1.70
CA LYS A 250 -4.78 -14.00 -1.87
C LYS A 250 -3.40 -14.61 -2.06
N PHE A 251 -2.52 -13.87 -2.71
CA PHE A 251 -1.10 -14.13 -2.74
C PHE A 251 -0.38 -12.93 -2.15
N TYR A 252 0.83 -13.15 -1.64
CA TYR A 252 1.76 -12.12 -1.22
C TYR A 252 3.14 -12.46 -1.76
N VAL A 253 3.87 -11.41 -2.13
CA VAL A 253 5.28 -11.49 -2.51
C VAL A 253 6.01 -10.51 -1.60
N THR A 254 7.00 -11.00 -0.86
CA THR A 254 7.83 -10.18 0.02
C THR A 254 8.94 -9.50 -0.77
N GLU A 255 9.61 -8.51 -0.16
CA GLU A 255 10.74 -7.83 -0.82
C GLU A 255 11.86 -8.80 -1.23
N ASP A 256 12.11 -9.82 -0.42
CA ASP A 256 13.08 -10.89 -0.69
C ASP A 256 12.55 -11.98 -1.64
N GLN A 257 11.43 -11.72 -2.33
CA GLN A 257 10.80 -12.57 -3.34
C GLN A 257 10.26 -13.90 -2.81
N ARG A 258 10.05 -14.04 -1.50
CA ARG A 258 9.28 -15.18 -0.98
C ARG A 258 7.81 -14.98 -1.29
N THR A 259 7.17 -16.10 -1.60
CA THR A 259 5.76 -16.09 -1.97
C THR A 259 4.92 -16.84 -0.97
N TYR A 260 3.76 -16.28 -0.65
CA TYR A 260 2.80 -16.86 0.29
C TYR A 260 1.41 -16.84 -0.32
N ALA A 261 0.66 -17.92 -0.12
CA ALA A 261 -0.74 -17.97 -0.45
C ALA A 261 -1.57 -17.90 0.83
N VAL A 262 -2.71 -17.21 0.78
CA VAL A 262 -3.74 -17.31 1.81
C VAL A 262 -4.87 -18.16 1.27
N GLY A 263 -5.11 -19.28 1.93
CA GLY A 263 -6.26 -20.13 1.73
C GLY A 263 -7.35 -19.86 2.77
N SER A 264 -8.61 -20.08 2.40
CA SER A 264 -9.73 -20.23 3.32
C SER A 264 -10.25 -21.65 3.26
N ARG A 265 -10.62 -22.19 4.42
CA ARG A 265 -11.34 -23.47 4.47
C ARG A 265 -12.75 -23.31 3.96
N THR A 266 -13.26 -24.34 3.29
CA THR A 266 -14.64 -24.39 2.83
C THR A 266 -15.39 -25.55 3.46
N ASN A 267 -16.71 -25.37 3.63
CA ASN A 267 -17.59 -26.45 4.06
C ASN A 267 -17.88 -27.39 2.88
N HIS A 268 -18.59 -28.49 3.14
CA HIS A 268 -18.95 -29.48 2.11
C HIS A 268 -19.75 -28.90 0.92
N ASN A 269 -20.40 -27.75 1.11
CA ASN A 269 -21.16 -27.06 0.09
C ASN A 269 -20.34 -25.98 -0.63
N GLY A 270 -19.03 -25.87 -0.39
CA GLY A 270 -18.16 -24.83 -0.94
C GLY A 270 -18.34 -23.45 -0.31
N GLY A 271 -19.14 -23.34 0.75
CA GLY A 271 -19.28 -22.10 1.52
C GLY A 271 -18.04 -21.85 2.39
N PRO A 272 -17.71 -20.59 2.71
CA PRO A 272 -16.57 -20.27 3.58
C PRO A 272 -16.80 -20.85 4.99
N MET A 273 -15.72 -21.30 5.62
CA MET A 273 -15.65 -21.59 7.05
C MET A 273 -14.73 -20.57 7.75
N ALA A 274 -14.88 -20.41 9.07
CA ALA A 274 -13.78 -19.97 9.92
C ALA A 274 -12.51 -20.74 9.54
N GLY A 275 -11.43 -20.00 9.31
CA GLY A 275 -10.12 -20.57 9.07
C GLY A 275 -9.43 -19.93 7.89
N ARG A 276 -8.49 -19.01 8.18
CA ARG A 276 -7.44 -18.65 7.22
C ARG A 276 -6.25 -19.59 7.41
N VAL A 277 -5.65 -19.99 6.30
CA VAL A 277 -4.44 -20.80 6.26
C VAL A 277 -3.41 -20.01 5.46
N ILE A 278 -2.22 -19.81 6.01
CA ILE A 278 -1.09 -19.26 5.27
C ILE A 278 -0.25 -20.43 4.79
N LEU A 279 -0.01 -20.48 3.49
CA LEU A 279 0.83 -21.49 2.86
C LEU A 279 2.08 -20.82 2.32
N ARG A 280 3.25 -21.30 2.73
CA ARG A 280 4.50 -20.94 2.09
C ARG A 280 4.51 -21.54 0.69
N CYS A 281 4.85 -20.75 -0.30
CA CYS A 281 4.83 -21.16 -1.68
C CYS A 281 6.24 -21.17 -2.26
N ASP A 282 6.62 -22.33 -2.79
CA ASP A 282 7.83 -22.50 -3.59
C ASP A 282 7.42 -22.44 -5.06
N LEU A 283 7.91 -21.40 -5.73
CA LEU A 283 7.60 -21.10 -7.11
C LEU A 283 8.75 -21.54 -8.02
N ASP A 284 8.46 -22.49 -8.91
CA ASP A 284 9.38 -22.93 -9.95
C ASP A 284 8.86 -22.49 -11.32
N LEU A 285 9.31 -21.32 -11.76
CA LEU A 285 8.89 -20.72 -13.03
C LEU A 285 9.44 -21.47 -14.24
N GLU A 286 10.62 -22.09 -14.14
CA GLU A 286 11.25 -22.82 -15.26
C GLU A 286 10.47 -24.09 -15.58
N TRP A 287 10.08 -24.81 -14.54
CA TRP A 287 9.30 -26.04 -14.67
C TRP A 287 7.79 -25.80 -14.71
N GLY A 288 7.36 -24.54 -14.53
CA GLY A 288 5.96 -24.16 -14.54
C GLY A 288 5.17 -24.86 -13.43
N ARG A 289 5.74 -24.90 -12.23
CA ARG A 289 5.20 -25.65 -11.09
C ARG A 289 5.16 -24.80 -9.83
N LEU A 290 4.13 -25.03 -9.03
CA LEU A 290 3.95 -24.49 -7.69
C LEU A 290 3.90 -25.64 -6.68
N SER A 291 4.46 -25.42 -5.49
CA SER A 291 4.30 -26.33 -4.36
C SER A 291 4.15 -25.58 -3.05
N PHE A 292 3.50 -26.24 -2.08
CA PHE A 292 3.23 -25.70 -0.75
C PHE A 292 3.83 -26.63 0.33
N PRO A 293 5.14 -26.53 0.59
CA PRO A 293 5.82 -27.44 1.52
C PRO A 293 5.35 -27.29 2.97
N GLU A 294 4.93 -26.09 3.36
CA GLU A 294 4.64 -25.69 4.74
C GLU A 294 3.37 -24.84 4.80
N TRP A 295 2.57 -25.00 5.85
CA TRP A 295 1.39 -24.18 6.11
C TRP A 295 1.14 -23.97 7.60
N ALA A 296 0.44 -22.89 7.94
CA ALA A 296 -0.04 -22.62 9.28
C ALA A 296 -1.53 -22.23 9.28
N ASP A 297 -2.27 -22.80 10.23
CA ASP A 297 -3.66 -22.42 10.51
C ASP A 297 -3.67 -21.14 11.35
N VAL A 298 -4.08 -20.02 10.76
CA VAL A 298 -3.99 -18.71 11.41
C VAL A 298 -4.87 -18.64 12.66
N GLU A 299 -5.99 -19.38 12.68
CA GLU A 299 -6.90 -19.43 13.85
C GLU A 299 -6.35 -20.24 15.03
N LYS A 300 -5.45 -21.20 14.78
CA LYS A 300 -4.75 -21.90 15.87
C LYS A 300 -3.71 -21.00 16.54
N CYS A 301 -3.42 -19.85 15.93
CA CYS A 301 -2.51 -18.84 16.44
C CYS A 301 -3.24 -17.71 17.21
N GLY A 302 -4.58 -17.76 17.35
CA GLY A 302 -5.42 -16.77 18.04
C GLY A 302 -6.71 -16.46 17.27
N PRO A 303 -7.74 -15.84 17.89
CA PRO A 303 -8.99 -15.53 17.20
C PRO A 303 -8.71 -14.50 16.10
N LEU A 304 -9.05 -14.84 14.86
CA LEU A 304 -9.46 -13.88 13.84
C LEU A 304 -10.98 -13.99 13.80
N SER A 305 -11.70 -12.90 13.98
CA SER A 305 -13.16 -12.99 13.97
C SER A 305 -13.66 -13.24 12.54
N GLU A 306 -14.73 -14.03 12.40
CA GLU A 306 -15.35 -14.33 11.09
C GLU A 306 -15.96 -13.08 10.42
N SER A 307 -16.03 -11.94 11.12
CA SER A 307 -16.81 -10.76 10.76
C SER A 307 -16.01 -9.46 10.56
N SER A 308 -14.67 -9.48 10.65
CA SER A 308 -13.85 -8.27 10.59
C SER A 308 -13.41 -7.86 9.18
N SER A 309 -13.52 -6.56 8.86
CA SER A 309 -12.73 -5.90 7.82
C SER A 309 -11.25 -6.00 8.22
N GLY A 310 -10.37 -6.47 7.32
CA GLY A 310 -8.97 -6.66 7.66
C GLY A 310 -8.11 -7.04 6.46
N GLY A 311 -6.90 -6.50 6.41
CA GLY A 311 -6.01 -6.57 5.25
C GLY A 311 -4.60 -7.05 5.58
N PHE A 312 -3.78 -7.14 4.52
CA PHE A 312 -2.34 -7.35 4.64
C PHE A 312 -1.68 -5.98 4.62
N ALA A 313 -0.86 -5.69 5.63
CA ALA A 313 -0.14 -4.43 5.74
C ALA A 313 1.21 -4.48 5.00
N GLY A 314 1.86 -5.64 4.97
CA GLY A 314 3.17 -5.83 4.33
C GLY A 314 3.98 -6.94 4.99
N SER A 315 5.24 -7.07 4.58
CA SER A 315 6.22 -7.96 5.22
C SER A 315 7.43 -7.16 5.66
N ASP A 316 8.18 -7.66 6.63
CA ASP A 316 9.51 -7.10 6.89
C ASP A 316 10.45 -7.32 5.67
N LYS A 317 11.51 -6.52 5.62
CA LYS A 317 12.54 -6.59 4.57
C LYS A 317 13.15 -7.99 4.41
N GLU A 318 13.25 -8.75 5.49
CA GLU A 318 13.83 -10.11 5.49
C GLU A 318 12.82 -11.21 5.12
N GLY A 319 11.55 -10.85 4.89
CA GLY A 319 10.46 -11.77 4.60
C GLY A 319 10.22 -12.79 5.72
N LYS A 320 10.69 -12.50 6.93
CA LYS A 320 10.59 -13.32 8.14
C LYS A 320 9.26 -13.13 8.85
N ARG A 321 8.55 -12.03 8.58
CA ARG A 321 7.25 -11.74 9.18
C ARG A 321 6.28 -11.18 8.15
N LEU A 322 5.05 -11.64 8.24
CA LEU A 322 3.90 -11.11 7.51
C LEU A 322 3.01 -10.34 8.47
N TYR A 323 2.67 -9.09 8.13
CA TYR A 323 1.86 -8.20 8.95
C TYR A 323 0.45 -8.09 8.38
N PHE A 324 -0.54 -8.29 9.25
CA PHE A 324 -1.96 -8.21 8.95
C PHE A 324 -2.61 -7.24 9.92
N PHE A 325 -3.67 -6.58 9.46
CA PHE A 325 -4.50 -5.75 10.32
C PHE A 325 -5.94 -6.26 10.34
N GLU A 326 -6.58 -6.10 11.48
CA GLU A 326 -7.99 -6.40 11.68
C GLU A 326 -8.67 -5.19 12.33
N GLU A 327 -9.78 -4.79 11.76
CA GLU A 327 -10.68 -3.81 12.29
C GLU A 327 -11.88 -4.55 12.89
N HIS A 328 -12.11 -4.36 14.19
CA HIS A 328 -13.23 -4.96 14.87
C HIS A 328 -14.40 -3.98 14.97
N SER A 329 -15.50 -4.31 14.30
CA SER A 329 -16.77 -3.58 14.39
C SER A 329 -17.17 -3.39 15.87
N GLY A 330 -17.21 -2.14 16.32
CA GLY A 330 -17.59 -1.78 17.70
C GLY A 330 -16.42 -1.39 18.62
N TYR A 331 -15.17 -1.68 18.27
CA TYR A 331 -14.00 -1.25 19.04
C TYR A 331 -13.34 -0.03 18.36
N GLU A 332 -12.69 0.84 19.14
CA GLU A 332 -11.94 2.04 18.67
C GLU A 332 -10.46 1.69 18.42
N GLN A 333 -10.17 0.41 18.21
CA GLN A 333 -8.81 -0.14 18.18
C GLN A 333 -8.62 -0.95 16.92
N LEU A 334 -7.52 -0.65 16.23
CA LEU A 334 -7.00 -1.50 15.18
C LEU A 334 -6.02 -2.51 15.78
N THR A 335 -6.18 -3.78 15.42
CA THR A 335 -5.27 -4.84 15.84
C THR A 335 -4.28 -5.17 14.72
N ILE A 336 -2.99 -5.24 15.04
CA ILE A 336 -1.96 -5.73 14.12
C ILE A 336 -1.48 -7.10 14.56
N TYR A 337 -1.43 -8.04 13.62
CA TYR A 337 -0.86 -9.35 13.82
C TYR A 337 0.37 -9.50 12.94
N SER A 338 1.45 -10.00 13.53
CA SER A 338 2.60 -10.49 12.76
C SER A 338 2.67 -12.01 12.87
N ILE A 339 2.93 -12.65 11.74
CA ILE A 339 3.08 -14.10 11.63
C ILE A 339 4.51 -14.37 11.16
N SER A 340 5.27 -15.09 11.97
CA SER A 340 6.62 -15.57 11.64
C SER A 340 6.55 -16.53 10.44
N THR A 341 7.52 -16.41 9.54
CA THR A 341 7.69 -17.28 8.39
C THR A 341 8.88 -18.23 8.54
N GLU A 342 9.76 -18.01 9.54
CA GLU A 342 10.87 -18.92 9.87
C GLU A 342 10.34 -20.17 10.58
N THR A 343 9.50 -19.97 11.60
CA THR A 343 8.65 -21.01 12.21
C THR A 343 7.21 -20.68 11.86
N LEU A 344 6.78 -21.11 10.66
CA LEU A 344 5.48 -20.71 10.11
C LEU A 344 4.35 -20.97 11.14
N GLY A 345 3.70 -19.89 11.59
CA GLY A 345 2.62 -19.95 12.57
C GLY A 345 2.95 -19.44 13.98
N GLU A 346 4.18 -19.05 14.30
CA GLU A 346 4.44 -18.25 15.51
C GLU A 346 3.87 -16.84 15.31
N ARG A 347 2.94 -16.42 16.17
CA ARG A 347 2.24 -15.12 16.08
C ARG A 347 2.66 -14.18 17.19
N VAL A 348 2.87 -12.92 16.84
CA VAL A 348 2.90 -11.81 17.79
C VAL A 348 1.75 -10.89 17.48
N GLU A 349 0.89 -10.69 18.46
CA GLU A 349 -0.20 -9.72 18.41
C GLU A 349 0.27 -8.41 19.03
N VAL A 350 0.01 -7.32 18.32
CA VAL A 350 0.20 -5.97 18.85
C VAL A 350 -1.10 -5.21 18.74
N LEU A 351 -1.64 -4.86 19.90
CA LEU A 351 -2.73 -3.90 20.00
C LEU A 351 -2.12 -2.51 19.84
N LEU A 352 -2.56 -1.79 18.81
CA LEU A 352 -2.26 -0.37 18.72
C LEU A 352 -3.09 0.38 19.75
N PRO A 353 -2.62 1.55 20.22
CA PRO A 353 -3.41 2.38 21.13
C PRO A 353 -4.81 2.64 20.56
N LYS A 354 -5.76 2.96 21.44
CA LYS A 354 -7.03 3.51 20.98
C LYS A 354 -6.70 4.70 20.08
N PHE A 355 -7.20 4.63 18.87
CA PHE A 355 -7.19 5.80 18.05
C PHE A 355 -8.44 6.58 18.43
N ASP A 356 -8.28 7.76 19.04
CA ASP A 356 -9.38 8.70 19.28
C ASP A 356 -9.82 9.34 17.95
N PHE A 357 -10.05 8.53 16.92
CA PHE A 357 -10.90 8.91 15.80
C PHE A 357 -12.31 8.72 16.34
N GLU A 358 -12.87 9.77 16.95
CA GLU A 358 -14.29 9.77 17.28
C GLU A 358 -15.04 9.21 16.07
N LYS A 359 -15.84 8.16 16.27
CA LYS A 359 -16.65 7.50 15.23
C LYS A 359 -17.74 8.42 14.66
N GLU A 360 -17.58 9.72 14.78
CA GLU A 360 -18.38 10.74 14.12
C GLU A 360 -17.78 10.93 12.72
N ASN A 361 -18.27 10.08 11.80
CA ASN A 361 -18.23 10.29 10.35
C ASN A 361 -16.84 10.19 9.68
N GLY A 362 -16.22 9.00 9.74
CA GLY A 362 -15.02 8.69 8.97
C GLY A 362 -14.62 7.22 9.07
N ASP A 363 -15.04 6.39 8.09
CA ASP A 363 -14.57 5.00 8.00
C ASP A 363 -13.05 4.98 7.79
N THR A 364 -12.39 4.10 8.52
CA THR A 364 -10.96 4.19 8.78
C THR A 364 -10.29 2.83 8.60
N LYS A 365 -9.09 2.62 8.03
CA LYS A 365 -8.08 3.41 7.28
C LYS A 365 -7.14 2.37 6.68
N TRP A 366 -6.62 2.61 5.49
CA TRP A 366 -5.59 1.75 4.94
C TRP A 366 -4.35 1.74 5.84
N VAL A 367 -3.79 0.56 6.06
CA VAL A 367 -2.54 0.38 6.80
C VAL A 367 -1.49 -0.19 5.88
N VAL A 368 -0.36 0.50 5.82
CA VAL A 368 0.78 0.12 4.99
C VAL A 368 2.01 0.02 5.88
N LEU A 369 2.69 -1.11 5.81
CA LEU A 369 3.96 -1.33 6.49
C LEU A 369 5.12 -0.80 5.64
N ASP A 370 6.05 -0.09 6.27
CA ASP A 370 7.37 0.15 5.72
C ASP A 370 8.26 -1.06 5.98
N PRO A 371 8.66 -1.85 4.97
CA PRO A 371 9.44 -3.05 5.19
C PRO A 371 10.83 -2.78 5.79
N LYS A 372 11.38 -1.56 5.65
CA LYS A 372 12.75 -1.23 6.08
C LYS A 372 12.83 -0.84 7.54
N THR A 373 11.86 -0.10 8.06
CA THR A 373 11.80 0.34 9.46
C THR A 373 10.76 -0.43 10.28
N GLU A 374 9.85 -1.13 9.60
CA GLU A 374 8.66 -1.78 10.15
C GLU A 374 7.67 -0.81 10.80
N ASP A 375 7.83 0.48 10.51
CA ASP A 375 6.85 1.50 10.85
C ASP A 375 5.54 1.24 10.10
N LEU A 376 4.43 1.56 10.76
CA LEU A 376 3.10 1.45 10.18
C LEU A 376 2.60 2.83 9.80
N TYR A 377 2.08 2.98 8.58
CA TYR A 377 1.45 4.19 8.08
C TYR A 377 -0.06 4.01 7.99
N PHE A 378 -0.82 4.97 8.53
CA PHE A 378 -2.28 4.98 8.59
C PHE A 378 -2.81 6.18 7.82
N LEU A 379 -3.79 5.96 6.94
CA LEU A 379 -4.38 7.01 6.13
C LEU A 379 -5.77 7.39 6.61
N HIS A 380 -5.90 8.47 7.38
CA HIS A 380 -7.19 9.00 7.84
C HIS A 380 -7.97 9.68 6.74
N ASP A 381 -9.11 9.12 6.37
CA ASP A 381 -10.08 9.76 5.50
C ASP A 381 -11.01 10.68 6.32
N PHE A 382 -11.13 11.94 5.91
CA PHE A 382 -12.02 12.95 6.49
C PHE A 382 -13.12 13.37 5.52
N ALA A 383 -13.26 12.73 4.35
CA ALA A 383 -14.22 13.12 3.31
C ALA A 383 -15.66 13.29 3.84
N LEU A 384 -16.10 12.37 4.70
CA LEU A 384 -17.42 12.37 5.33
C LEU A 384 -17.69 13.58 6.23
N GLN A 385 -16.66 14.17 6.85
CA GLN A 385 -16.82 15.38 7.67
C GLN A 385 -17.19 16.58 6.79
N TYR A 386 -16.61 16.67 5.60
CA TYR A 386 -16.88 17.74 4.63
C TYR A 386 -18.26 17.59 3.97
N ALA A 387 -18.70 16.35 3.72
CA ALA A 387 -20.04 16.07 3.20
C ALA A 387 -21.17 16.53 4.11
N SER A 388 -21.02 16.35 5.43
CA SER A 388 -22.04 16.78 6.39
C SER A 388 -22.22 18.31 6.46
N LEU A 389 -21.26 19.07 5.93
CA LEU A 389 -21.25 20.53 5.88
C LEU A 389 -21.77 21.08 4.53
N ALA A 390 -21.86 20.23 3.50
CA ALA A 390 -22.45 20.57 2.21
C ALA A 390 -23.98 20.50 2.31
N THR A 391 -24.64 21.65 2.50
CA THR A 391 -26.11 21.71 2.56
C THR A 391 -26.71 21.78 1.15
N ASP A 392 -27.52 20.77 0.79
CA ASP A 392 -28.62 20.62 -0.19
C ASP A 392 -28.75 21.46 -1.50
N ASP A 393 -27.93 22.46 -1.81
CA ASP A 393 -28.08 23.25 -3.05
C ASP A 393 -26.78 23.78 -3.68
N ASP A 394 -25.61 23.51 -3.09
CA ASP A 394 -24.32 23.95 -3.63
C ASP A 394 -23.68 22.85 -4.49
N SER A 395 -23.27 23.20 -5.71
CA SER A 395 -22.66 22.27 -6.66
C SER A 395 -21.37 21.64 -6.09
N ASP A 396 -21.15 20.34 -6.31
CA ASP A 396 -20.01 19.53 -5.82
C ASP A 396 -18.62 20.19 -5.95
N ALA A 397 -18.46 21.09 -6.93
CA ALA A 397 -17.23 21.85 -7.15
C ALA A 397 -16.98 22.96 -6.11
N GLU A 398 -18.04 23.57 -5.55
CA GLU A 398 -17.92 24.68 -4.59
C GLU A 398 -17.59 24.20 -3.17
N VAL A 399 -17.96 22.97 -2.79
CA VAL A 399 -17.65 22.40 -1.45
C VAL A 399 -16.15 22.17 -1.26
N THR A 400 -15.47 21.69 -2.30
CA THR A 400 -14.03 21.39 -2.28
C THR A 400 -13.17 22.66 -2.26
N GLU A 401 -13.61 23.74 -2.93
CA GLU A 401 -12.95 25.06 -2.89
C GLU A 401 -13.29 25.88 -1.64
N ALA A 402 -14.52 25.76 -1.10
CA ALA A 402 -14.98 26.57 0.04
C ALA A 402 -14.45 26.10 1.40
N LEU A 403 -14.08 24.82 1.54
CA LEU A 403 -13.68 24.24 2.84
C LEU A 403 -12.15 24.17 3.06
N GLY A 404 -11.33 24.35 2.01
CA GLY A 404 -9.90 24.69 2.09
C GLY A 404 -8.97 23.77 2.90
N GLY A 405 -9.47 22.64 3.41
CA GLY A 405 -8.76 21.74 4.33
C GLY A 405 -8.43 20.38 3.69
N PRO A 406 -7.58 19.59 4.34
CA PRO A 406 -7.18 18.28 3.82
C PRO A 406 -8.26 17.23 4.03
N THR A 407 -8.59 16.49 2.98
CA THR A 407 -9.55 15.38 3.01
C THR A 407 -8.93 14.09 3.54
N CYS A 408 -7.60 14.03 3.67
CA CYS A 408 -6.89 12.89 4.23
C CYS A 408 -5.67 13.30 5.07
N SER A 409 -5.31 12.52 6.09
CA SER A 409 -4.04 12.66 6.82
C SER A 409 -3.31 11.35 6.97
N VAL A 410 -1.99 11.39 6.82
CA VAL A 410 -1.11 10.22 6.98
C VAL A 410 -0.44 10.28 8.35
N TYR A 411 -0.67 9.25 9.15
CA TYR A 411 -0.04 9.06 10.45
C TYR A 411 0.97 7.93 10.40
N ARG A 412 1.98 7.96 11.26
CA ARG A 412 2.97 6.89 11.43
C ARG A 412 2.97 6.39 12.86
N VAL A 413 3.01 5.08 13.06
CA VAL A 413 3.36 4.46 14.35
C VAL A 413 4.72 3.79 14.20
N ARG A 414 5.66 4.20 15.04
CA ARG A 414 7.03 3.70 14.99
C ARG A 414 7.13 2.30 15.57
N CYS A 415 7.89 1.44 14.90
CA CYS A 415 8.27 0.16 15.48
C CYS A 415 9.45 0.37 16.44
N ASN A 416 9.35 -0.11 17.69
CA ASN A 416 10.48 -0.15 18.61
C ASN A 416 11.11 -1.55 18.57
N PRO A 417 12.26 -1.72 17.88
CA PRO A 417 12.91 -3.02 17.75
C PRO A 417 13.57 -3.51 19.04
N ASP A 418 13.84 -2.61 20.01
CA ASP A 418 14.64 -2.87 21.21
C ASP A 418 13.79 -3.19 22.46
N ALA A 419 12.47 -3.25 22.32
CA ALA A 419 11.59 -3.57 23.45
C ALA A 419 11.81 -5.02 23.96
N GLU A 420 12.02 -5.17 25.28
CA GLU A 420 12.42 -6.43 25.97
C GLU A 420 11.48 -7.64 25.78
N LEU A 421 10.31 -7.45 25.15
CA LEU A 421 9.27 -8.47 24.95
C LEU A 421 9.02 -8.77 23.46
N GLY A 422 10.00 -8.47 22.61
CA GLY A 422 9.84 -8.47 21.15
C GLY A 422 9.44 -7.08 20.65
N ARG A 423 9.56 -6.85 19.33
CA ARG A 423 9.26 -5.56 18.71
C ARG A 423 7.87 -5.10 19.13
N ARG A 424 7.78 -3.95 19.80
CA ARG A 424 6.52 -3.36 20.25
C ARG A 424 6.33 -2.03 19.54
N TYR A 425 5.12 -1.77 19.07
CA TYR A 425 4.70 -0.44 18.69
C TYR A 425 4.45 0.35 19.98
N GLU A 426 5.08 1.51 20.13
CA GLU A 426 4.94 2.31 21.34
C GLU A 426 3.48 2.78 21.48
N SER A 427 2.85 2.41 22.59
CA SER A 427 1.41 2.51 22.81
C SER A 427 0.89 3.94 23.06
N SER A 428 1.66 4.98 22.73
CA SER A 428 1.33 6.36 23.14
C SER A 428 1.60 7.45 22.11
N SER A 429 2.06 7.15 20.90
CA SER A 429 2.27 8.20 19.89
C SER A 429 2.09 7.68 18.47
N TYR A 430 1.08 8.20 17.79
CA TYR A 430 1.08 8.28 16.34
C TYR A 430 1.66 9.64 15.95
N ASP A 431 2.55 9.65 14.99
CA ASP A 431 3.16 10.87 14.46
C ASP A 431 2.34 11.30 13.24
N LEU A 432 1.76 12.50 13.26
CA LEU A 432 1.22 13.10 12.03
C LEU A 432 2.39 13.37 11.07
N ILE A 433 2.31 12.80 9.86
CA ILE A 433 3.36 12.93 8.84
C ILE A 433 2.99 13.99 7.81
N CYS A 434 1.79 13.93 7.26
CA CYS A 434 1.33 14.92 6.29
C CYS A 434 -0.19 14.94 6.17
N HIS A 435 -0.68 16.06 5.67
CA HIS A 435 -2.04 16.23 5.20
C HIS A 435 -2.07 16.11 3.67
N VAL A 436 -3.14 15.53 3.13
CA VAL A 436 -3.32 15.31 1.69
C VAL A 436 -4.74 15.72 1.29
N CYS A 437 -4.83 16.56 0.26
CA CYS A 437 -6.11 16.98 -0.32
C CYS A 437 -6.47 16.02 -1.46
N LEU A 438 -7.00 14.86 -1.09
CA LEU A 438 -7.51 13.86 -2.03
C LEU A 438 -8.88 14.29 -2.58
N GLU A 439 -9.16 13.90 -3.82
CA GLU A 439 -10.48 14.10 -4.43
C GLU A 439 -11.52 13.16 -3.79
N ILE A 440 -12.73 13.68 -3.57
CA ILE A 440 -13.88 12.94 -3.00
C ILE A 440 -14.79 12.50 -4.15
N ASP A 441 -15.42 11.33 -4.04
CA ASP A 441 -16.47 10.95 -4.99
C ASP A 441 -17.73 11.81 -4.80
N GLY A 442 -18.03 12.67 -5.77
CA GLY A 442 -19.21 13.55 -5.76
C GLY A 442 -20.56 12.82 -5.80
N PHE A 443 -20.60 11.50 -5.96
CA PHE A 443 -21.86 10.74 -5.91
C PHE A 443 -22.28 10.29 -4.51
N SER A 444 -21.34 10.15 -3.57
CA SER A 444 -21.62 9.56 -2.26
C SER A 444 -21.00 10.29 -1.09
N ASP A 445 -20.20 11.34 -1.34
CA ASP A 445 -19.74 12.23 -0.27
C ASP A 445 -18.90 11.51 0.82
N SER A 446 -18.53 10.24 0.60
CA SER A 446 -18.25 9.31 1.71
C SER A 446 -16.87 8.69 1.72
N PHE A 447 -16.01 8.99 0.74
CA PHE A 447 -14.70 8.34 0.67
C PHE A 447 -13.73 9.07 -0.28
N SER A 448 -12.46 9.14 0.12
CA SER A 448 -11.37 9.72 -0.65
C SER A 448 -10.23 8.73 -0.99
N VAL A 449 -10.13 7.55 -0.37
CA VAL A 449 -8.95 6.65 -0.54
C VAL A 449 -9.25 5.29 -1.21
N ALA A 450 -9.30 5.20 -2.54
CA ALA A 450 -9.56 3.96 -3.29
C ALA A 450 -8.59 2.78 -3.01
N LEU A 451 -7.30 3.03 -2.80
CA LEU A 451 -6.29 2.02 -2.50
C LEU A 451 -5.07 2.69 -1.84
N ALA A 452 -4.49 2.05 -0.84
CA ALA A 452 -3.12 2.39 -0.40
C ALA A 452 -2.23 1.16 -0.27
N ALA A 453 -0.97 1.28 -0.69
CA ALA A 453 0.02 0.23 -0.61
C ALA A 453 1.46 0.77 -0.67
N TYR A 454 2.43 -0.08 -0.39
CA TYR A 454 3.85 0.23 -0.54
C TYR A 454 4.34 -0.09 -1.96
N ASP A 455 5.11 0.82 -2.55
CA ASP A 455 5.85 0.61 -3.81
C ASP A 455 7.35 0.52 -3.51
N SER A 456 7.89 -0.70 -3.64
CA SER A 456 9.30 -1.01 -3.34
C SER A 456 10.29 -0.40 -4.32
N ASP A 457 9.91 -0.17 -5.57
CA ASP A 457 10.81 0.40 -6.59
C ASP A 457 11.13 1.86 -6.28
N GLN A 458 10.08 2.60 -5.90
CA GLN A 458 10.16 4.03 -5.62
C GLN A 458 10.33 4.35 -4.12
N ASP A 459 10.27 3.33 -3.26
CA ASP A 459 10.36 3.47 -1.81
C ASP A 459 9.37 4.50 -1.24
N CYS A 460 8.10 4.33 -1.60
CA CYS A 460 7.04 5.27 -1.27
C CYS A 460 5.74 4.57 -0.89
N LEU A 461 4.91 5.29 -0.14
CA LEU A 461 3.52 4.94 0.04
C LEU A 461 2.71 5.50 -1.13
N VAL A 462 1.94 4.63 -1.77
CA VAL A 462 1.11 4.93 -2.93
C VAL A 462 -0.34 5.03 -2.47
N ILE A 463 -1.03 6.08 -2.91
CA ILE A 463 -2.44 6.32 -2.61
C ILE A 463 -3.17 6.56 -3.92
N PHE A 464 -4.15 5.73 -4.25
CA PHE A 464 -5.15 6.05 -5.26
C PHE A 464 -6.33 6.71 -4.57
N ASP A 465 -6.73 7.88 -5.04
CA ASP A 465 -7.93 8.53 -4.52
C ASP A 465 -9.20 8.14 -5.31
N ALA A 466 -10.33 8.65 -4.85
CA ALA A 466 -11.63 8.42 -5.51
C ALA A 466 -11.71 9.09 -6.89
N GLY A 467 -10.99 10.20 -7.09
CA GLY A 467 -10.85 10.93 -8.36
C GLY A 467 -9.88 10.29 -9.36
N GLU A 468 -9.44 9.06 -9.12
CA GLU A 468 -8.52 8.32 -10.00
C GLU A 468 -7.11 8.92 -10.11
N GLN A 469 -6.72 9.75 -9.15
CA GLN A 469 -5.39 10.33 -9.04
C GLN A 469 -4.47 9.41 -8.25
N LEU A 470 -3.21 9.35 -8.70
CA LEU A 470 -2.16 8.61 -8.03
C LEU A 470 -1.26 9.54 -7.24
N TRP A 471 -1.30 9.42 -5.92
CA TRP A 471 -0.45 10.16 -4.99
C TRP A 471 0.68 9.29 -4.47
N ARG A 472 1.83 9.92 -4.20
CA ARG A 472 3.03 9.26 -3.68
C ARG A 472 3.60 10.04 -2.51
N LEU A 473 3.81 9.36 -1.39
CA LEU A 473 4.56 9.86 -0.24
C LEU A 473 5.91 9.14 -0.17
N PRO A 474 7.02 9.79 -0.56
CA PRO A 474 8.36 9.23 -0.44
C PRO A 474 8.69 8.87 1.02
N LEU A 475 9.01 7.60 1.30
CA LEU A 475 9.31 7.16 2.67
C LEU A 475 10.72 7.55 3.11
N ARG A 476 11.62 7.85 2.17
CA ARG A 476 12.96 8.33 2.49
C ARG A 476 12.90 9.56 3.39
N GLU A 477 12.06 10.53 3.08
CA GLU A 477 11.86 11.75 3.87
C GLU A 477 10.97 11.45 5.10
N ALA A 478 9.87 10.73 4.91
CA ALA A 478 8.89 10.46 5.97
C ALA A 478 9.50 9.73 7.17
N ARG A 479 10.36 8.71 6.97
CA ARG A 479 11.01 7.94 8.05
C ARG A 479 11.76 8.80 9.06
N TRP A 480 12.36 9.88 8.58
CA TRP A 480 13.22 10.74 9.41
C TRP A 480 12.51 12.01 9.86
N GLN A 481 11.30 12.28 9.40
CA GLN A 481 10.56 13.46 9.82
C GLN A 481 10.12 13.36 11.30
N ASP A 482 10.22 14.49 12.00
CA ASP A 482 9.62 14.68 13.32
C ASP A 482 8.10 14.88 13.20
N PRO A 483 7.29 14.50 14.20
CA PRO A 483 5.83 14.64 14.14
C PRO A 483 5.42 16.08 13.85
N LEU A 484 4.42 16.27 12.98
CA LEU A 484 3.79 17.57 12.81
C LEU A 484 2.85 17.88 13.98
N GLU A 485 2.64 19.17 14.25
CA GLU A 485 1.58 19.63 15.15
C GLU A 485 0.22 19.43 14.47
N GLU A 486 -0.80 19.00 15.25
CA GLU A 486 -2.18 18.79 14.78
C GLU A 486 -2.99 20.08 14.64
#